data_AF-A0A355AG87-F1
#
_entry.id   AF-A0A355AG87-F1
#
_cell.length_a   1.000
_cell.length_b   1.000
_cell.length_c   1.000
_cell.angle_alpha   90.00
_cell.angle_beta   90.00
_cell.angle_gamma   90.00
#
_symmetry.space_group_name_H-M   'P 1'
#
loop_
_entity.id
_entity.type
_entity.pdbx_description
1 polymer ?
#
loop_
_entity_poly.entity_id
_entity_poly.type
_entity_poly.pdbx_seq_one_letter_code
_entity_poly.pdbx_strand_id
1 'polypeptide(L)'
;MKTFKILTLIALFISFTSCDKDKDEPTLIQVESKKVENLPAPQTGGHGQPISGEFTKFSFATGNITTSDTEWDIAFRSTTIIVNGGSSAGLTDEPARNGTAAGYVASGTMASVKEVTTSKFKQDAADGFAIPAGSGNGWYNYTGNPDHLIIPIPGKILVFKTRNGTYAKIEILSWYKDAPATPDRKTNEGRFYTFNYVYQPNEGVTTF
;
A
#
# COMPACT_ATOMS: atom_id res chain seq x y z
N MET A 1 -15.39 -55.94 -54.54
CA MET A 1 -15.86 -55.11 -55.66
C MET A 1 -16.81 -54.03 -55.14
N LYS A 2 -16.33 -52.79 -55.08
CA LYS A 2 -17.05 -51.57 -55.49
C LYS A 2 -16.03 -50.45 -55.52
N THR A 3 -16.20 -49.61 -56.52
CA THR A 3 -15.18 -48.93 -57.33
C THR A 3 -15.33 -47.42 -57.18
N PHE A 4 -14.19 -46.71 -57.25
CA PHE A 4 -14.06 -45.31 -57.75
C PHE A 4 -14.74 -44.20 -56.90
N LYS A 5 -14.18 -43.01 -56.69
CA LYS A 5 -13.40 -42.13 -57.57
C LYS A 5 -12.45 -41.24 -56.75
N ILE A 6 -11.25 -41.06 -57.28
CA ILE A 6 -10.34 -39.95 -56.97
C ILE A 6 -10.91 -38.68 -57.60
N LEU A 7 -11.00 -37.59 -56.84
CA LEU A 7 -11.14 -36.25 -57.39
C LEU A 7 -10.06 -35.36 -56.77
N THR A 8 -9.02 -35.13 -57.56
CA THR A 8 -7.95 -34.16 -57.29
C THR A 8 -8.51 -32.77 -57.57
N LEU A 9 -8.52 -31.88 -56.58
CA LEU A 9 -8.76 -30.44 -56.79
C LEU A 9 -7.51 -29.68 -56.35
N ILE A 10 -6.74 -29.23 -57.33
CA ILE A 10 -5.65 -28.29 -57.18
C ILE A 10 -6.28 -26.90 -57.01
N ALA A 11 -6.08 -26.28 -55.84
CA ALA A 11 -6.32 -24.87 -55.62
C ALA A 11 -4.98 -24.19 -55.32
N LEU A 12 -4.72 -23.11 -56.04
CA LEU A 12 -3.45 -22.42 -56.16
C LEU A 12 -3.62 -20.98 -55.62
N PHE A 13 -2.61 -20.49 -54.87
CA PHE A 13 -2.37 -19.09 -54.43
C PHE A 13 -3.33 -18.54 -53.35
N ILE A 14 -2.95 -17.75 -52.33
CA ILE A 14 -1.82 -16.83 -52.10
C ILE A 14 -1.43 -16.90 -50.62
N SER A 15 -0.15 -17.09 -50.32
CA SER A 15 0.42 -16.87 -48.99
C SER A 15 0.56 -15.36 -48.73
N PHE A 16 -0.35 -14.77 -47.95
CA PHE A 16 -0.10 -13.48 -47.33
C PHE A 16 0.80 -13.71 -46.12
N THR A 17 2.08 -13.40 -46.28
CA THR A 17 2.98 -13.19 -45.14
C THR A 17 2.58 -11.84 -44.53
N SER A 18 1.63 -11.84 -43.59
CA SER A 18 1.45 -10.65 -42.74
C SER A 18 2.59 -10.66 -41.75
N CYS A 19 3.70 -10.01 -42.11
CA CYS A 19 4.58 -9.42 -41.11
C CYS A 19 3.84 -8.21 -40.55
N ASP A 20 2.97 -8.43 -39.55
CA ASP A 20 2.65 -7.34 -38.65
C ASP A 20 3.71 -7.31 -37.57
N LYS A 21 4.26 -6.10 -37.41
CA LYS A 21 5.32 -5.79 -36.47
C LYS A 21 4.71 -5.85 -35.09
N ASP A 22 4.64 -7.05 -34.51
CA ASP A 22 4.42 -7.21 -33.08
C ASP A 22 5.64 -6.64 -32.38
N LYS A 23 5.61 -5.33 -32.16
CA LYS A 23 6.41 -4.71 -31.12
C LYS A 23 5.91 -5.37 -29.85
N ASP A 24 6.78 -6.12 -29.19
CA ASP A 24 6.54 -6.70 -27.87
C ASP A 24 6.06 -5.59 -26.92
N GLU A 25 4.75 -5.37 -26.82
CA GLU A 25 4.20 -4.55 -25.75
C GLU A 25 4.46 -5.32 -24.45
N PRO A 26 5.06 -4.68 -23.44
CA PRO A 26 5.35 -5.36 -22.19
C PRO A 26 4.03 -5.88 -21.60
N THR A 27 3.96 -7.19 -21.39
CA THR A 27 2.81 -7.81 -20.73
C THR A 27 2.74 -7.31 -19.29
N LEU A 28 1.71 -6.52 -18.97
CA LEU A 28 1.53 -5.97 -17.63
C LEU A 28 1.06 -7.05 -16.65
N ILE A 29 1.68 -7.08 -15.48
CA ILE A 29 1.25 -7.91 -14.35
C ILE A 29 -0.06 -7.34 -13.79
N GLN A 30 -1.00 -8.19 -13.41
CA GLN A 30 -2.27 -7.75 -12.85
C GLN A 30 -2.07 -7.04 -11.50
N VAL A 31 -2.83 -5.96 -11.28
CA VAL A 31 -2.92 -5.27 -10.00
C VAL A 31 -3.44 -6.21 -8.91
N GLU A 32 -2.78 -6.23 -7.76
CA GLU A 32 -3.12 -7.09 -6.64
C GLU A 32 -4.01 -6.36 -5.63
N SER A 33 -5.04 -7.02 -5.11
CA SER A 33 -5.88 -6.51 -4.01
C SER A 33 -5.85 -7.50 -2.86
N LYS A 34 -5.46 -7.04 -1.66
CA LYS A 34 -5.40 -7.89 -0.46
C LYS A 34 -5.88 -7.15 0.78
N LYS A 35 -6.18 -7.90 1.83
CA LYS A 35 -6.49 -7.40 3.17
C LYS A 35 -5.38 -7.86 4.11
N VAL A 36 -4.89 -6.95 4.94
CA VAL A 36 -3.99 -7.24 6.05
C VAL A 36 -4.77 -7.10 7.34
N GLU A 37 -4.68 -8.10 8.20
CA GLU A 37 -5.39 -8.15 9.48
C GLU A 37 -4.38 -8.22 10.62
N ASN A 38 -4.67 -7.51 11.70
CA ASN A 38 -3.89 -7.56 12.94
C ASN A 38 -2.38 -7.30 12.78
N LEU A 39 -1.99 -6.37 11.89
CA LEU A 39 -0.60 -5.95 11.79
C LEU A 39 -0.23 -5.15 13.06
N PRO A 40 0.72 -5.63 13.89
CA PRO A 40 1.08 -4.96 15.13
C PRO A 40 1.78 -3.63 14.84
N ALA A 41 1.58 -2.64 15.71
CA ALA A 41 2.25 -1.35 15.67
C ALA A 41 2.73 -0.95 17.08
N PRO A 42 3.66 -1.72 17.67
CA PRO A 42 3.99 -1.63 19.09
C PRO A 42 4.59 -0.26 19.45
N GLN A 43 4.32 0.21 20.66
CA GLN A 43 4.93 1.42 21.21
C GLN A 43 5.14 1.26 22.71
N THR A 44 6.31 1.66 23.20
CA THR A 44 6.62 1.78 24.62
C THR A 44 6.66 3.25 25.05
N GLY A 45 6.38 3.51 26.32
CA GLY A 45 6.27 4.86 26.87
C GLY A 45 5.06 5.66 26.35
N GLY A 46 5.21 6.97 26.21
CA GLY A 46 4.10 7.92 26.02
C GLY A 46 3.46 8.35 27.33
N HIS A 47 2.39 9.18 27.26
CA HIS A 47 1.72 9.77 28.43
C HIS A 47 2.68 10.50 29.39
N GLY A 48 3.58 11.32 28.83
CA GLY A 48 4.59 12.06 29.59
C GLY A 48 5.93 11.34 29.76
N GLN A 49 6.03 10.08 29.32
CA GLN A 49 7.30 9.36 29.22
C GLN A 49 7.83 9.37 27.78
N PRO A 50 9.17 9.25 27.58
CA PRO A 50 9.76 9.12 26.25
C PRO A 50 9.11 8.00 25.44
N ILE A 51 8.84 8.25 24.15
CA ILE A 51 8.26 7.27 23.24
C ILE A 51 9.38 6.46 22.59
N SER A 52 9.23 5.13 22.57
CA SER A 52 10.15 4.18 21.93
C SER A 52 9.41 2.95 21.38
N GLY A 53 10.17 1.97 20.88
CA GLY A 53 9.65 0.69 20.39
C GLY A 53 9.83 0.55 18.88
N GLU A 54 10.07 -0.68 18.43
CA GLU A 54 10.34 -0.97 17.02
C GLU A 54 9.16 -0.60 16.11
N PHE A 55 9.45 -0.07 14.93
CA PHE A 55 8.46 0.05 13.87
C PHE A 55 8.27 -1.29 13.15
N THR A 56 7.02 -1.72 13.02
CA THR A 56 6.69 -2.89 12.20
C THR A 56 6.75 -2.52 10.73
N LYS A 57 7.80 -2.97 10.04
CA LYS A 57 8.06 -2.75 8.61
C LYS A 57 7.19 -3.67 7.74
N PHE A 58 6.67 -3.15 6.64
CA PHE A 58 5.81 -3.86 5.68
C PHE A 58 6.30 -3.63 4.25
N SER A 59 6.23 -4.67 3.40
CA SER A 59 6.46 -4.57 1.97
C SER A 59 5.19 -4.88 1.18
N PHE A 60 4.83 -4.00 0.25
CA PHE A 60 3.66 -4.22 -0.61
C PHE A 60 3.87 -5.33 -1.62
N ALA A 61 5.10 -5.48 -2.13
CA ALA A 61 5.46 -6.51 -3.09
C ALA A 61 5.32 -7.92 -2.51
N THR A 62 5.73 -8.13 -1.25
CA THR A 62 5.53 -9.43 -0.58
C THR A 62 4.17 -9.53 0.10
N GLY A 63 3.53 -8.40 0.42
CA GLY A 63 2.30 -8.33 1.20
C GLY A 63 2.48 -8.73 2.67
N ASN A 64 3.70 -8.66 3.20
CA ASN A 64 4.05 -9.19 4.52
C ASN A 64 4.90 -8.23 5.35
N ILE A 65 4.91 -8.47 6.66
CA ILE A 65 5.89 -7.90 7.59
C ILE A 65 7.29 -8.38 7.20
N THR A 66 8.28 -7.51 7.34
CA THR A 66 9.67 -7.80 6.99
C THR A 66 10.61 -7.32 8.09
N THR A 67 11.64 -8.10 8.38
CA THR A 67 12.73 -7.67 9.27
C THR A 67 13.88 -7.02 8.51
N SER A 68 13.86 -7.06 7.18
CA SER A 68 14.94 -6.51 6.34
C SER A 68 15.16 -5.03 6.57
N ASP A 69 16.42 -4.62 6.65
CA ASP A 69 16.78 -3.22 6.82
C ASP A 69 16.51 -2.38 5.57
N THR A 70 16.47 -3.00 4.39
CA THR A 70 16.29 -2.32 3.11
C THR A 70 14.97 -2.65 2.42
N GLU A 71 14.46 -3.86 2.61
CA GLU A 71 13.35 -4.40 1.82
C GLU A 71 11.99 -4.10 2.47
N TRP A 72 11.73 -2.82 2.74
CA TRP A 72 10.46 -2.33 3.30
C TRP A 72 10.00 -1.05 2.61
N ASP A 73 8.69 -0.83 2.59
CA ASP A 73 8.06 0.31 1.89
C ASP A 73 7.45 1.31 2.88
N ILE A 74 6.71 0.79 3.86
CA ILE A 74 6.11 1.56 4.96
C ILE A 74 6.35 0.85 6.29
N ALA A 75 6.30 1.59 7.40
CA ALA A 75 6.36 0.98 8.73
C ALA A 75 5.42 1.67 9.73
N PHE A 76 4.96 0.90 10.72
CA PHE A 76 3.89 1.28 11.64
C PHE A 76 4.38 1.31 13.09
N ARG A 77 4.01 2.37 13.82
CA ARG A 77 4.15 2.44 15.28
C ARG A 77 3.03 3.27 15.88
N SER A 78 2.24 2.70 16.77
CA SER A 78 1.05 3.35 17.32
C SER A 78 0.18 3.91 16.20
N THR A 79 -0.07 5.22 16.13
CA THR A 79 -0.82 5.86 15.05
C THR A 79 0.04 6.37 13.88
N THR A 80 1.36 6.29 14.02
CA THR A 80 2.33 6.83 13.08
C THR A 80 2.62 5.81 11.98
N ILE A 81 2.60 6.29 10.74
CA ILE A 81 2.97 5.55 9.55
C ILE A 81 4.10 6.31 8.89
N ILE A 82 5.21 5.62 8.65
CA ILE A 82 6.40 6.17 8.01
C ILE A 82 6.67 5.47 6.68
N VAL A 83 7.39 6.13 5.78
CA VAL A 83 7.76 5.60 4.46
C VAL A 83 9.27 5.35 4.39
N ASN A 84 9.72 4.32 3.66
CA ASN A 84 11.14 4.10 3.38
C ASN A 84 11.71 5.10 2.36
N GLY A 85 11.71 6.38 2.70
CA GLY A 85 12.32 7.42 1.90
C GLY A 85 12.35 8.76 2.62
N GLY A 86 13.23 9.64 2.15
CA GLY A 86 13.52 10.90 2.80
C GLY A 86 14.53 10.74 3.93
N SER A 87 14.37 11.51 5.00
CA SER A 87 15.26 11.50 6.17
C SER A 87 14.50 11.16 7.45
N SER A 88 15.24 10.83 8.51
CA SER A 88 14.65 10.54 9.82
C SER A 88 13.90 11.75 10.36
N ALA A 89 12.76 11.50 11.02
CA ALA A 89 12.02 12.54 11.74
C ALA A 89 12.51 12.71 13.18
N GLY A 90 13.62 12.04 13.55
CA GLY A 90 14.21 12.12 14.87
C GLY A 90 13.46 11.34 15.95
N LEU A 91 12.52 10.46 15.61
CA LEU A 91 11.92 9.58 16.59
C LEU A 91 12.92 8.47 16.99
N THR A 92 12.90 8.11 18.26
CA THR A 92 13.66 6.96 18.79
C THR A 92 13.28 5.68 18.03
N ASP A 93 14.24 4.79 17.78
CA ASP A 93 14.08 3.49 17.10
C ASP A 93 13.51 3.55 15.67
N GLU A 94 13.68 4.68 14.97
CA GLU A 94 13.34 4.73 13.54
C GLU A 94 14.23 3.80 12.71
N PRO A 95 13.67 3.00 11.80
CA PRO A 95 14.46 2.25 10.84
C PRO A 95 15.15 3.22 9.87
N ALA A 96 16.38 2.90 9.48
CA ALA A 96 17.13 3.70 8.52
C ALA A 96 16.35 3.81 7.19
N ARG A 97 16.28 5.03 6.64
CA ARG A 97 15.72 5.28 5.31
C ARG A 97 16.77 5.02 4.24
N ASN A 98 16.49 4.10 3.33
CA ASN A 98 17.39 3.71 2.24
C ASN A 98 16.67 3.53 0.90
N GLY A 99 15.37 3.82 0.84
CA GLY A 99 14.58 3.81 -0.38
C GLY A 99 14.18 5.20 -0.86
N THR A 100 13.36 5.21 -1.91
CA THR A 100 12.73 6.43 -2.44
C THR A 100 11.22 6.45 -2.21
N ALA A 101 10.74 5.70 -1.21
CA ALA A 101 9.32 5.62 -0.91
C ALA A 101 8.78 6.99 -0.51
N ALA A 102 7.52 7.22 -0.82
CA ALA A 102 6.83 8.47 -0.60
C ALA A 102 5.33 8.21 -0.41
N GLY A 103 4.62 9.14 0.23
CA GLY A 103 3.19 8.99 0.50
C GLY A 103 2.42 10.30 0.35
N TYR A 104 1.10 10.18 0.20
CA TYR A 104 0.14 11.27 0.40
C TYR A 104 -1.24 10.74 0.76
N VAL A 105 -2.10 11.62 1.25
CA VAL A 105 -3.49 11.30 1.59
C VAL A 105 -4.43 11.79 0.48
N ALA A 106 -5.13 10.86 -0.16
CA ALA A 106 -6.21 11.13 -1.10
C ALA A 106 -7.57 11.10 -0.39
N SER A 107 -8.54 11.85 -0.91
CA SER A 107 -9.93 11.75 -0.47
C SER A 107 -10.74 10.96 -1.51
N GLY A 108 -11.52 9.98 -1.07
CA GLY A 108 -12.28 9.06 -1.93
C GLY A 108 -12.36 7.65 -1.35
N THR A 109 -12.80 6.69 -2.16
CA THR A 109 -12.82 5.27 -1.81
C THR A 109 -11.69 4.52 -2.53
N MET A 110 -11.43 3.27 -2.12
CA MET A 110 -10.51 2.39 -2.86
C MET A 110 -10.86 2.31 -4.35
N ALA A 111 -12.15 2.33 -4.71
CA ALA A 111 -12.60 2.28 -6.10
C ALA A 111 -12.50 3.63 -6.85
N SER A 112 -12.63 4.76 -6.16
CA SER A 112 -12.59 6.09 -6.81
C SER A 112 -11.17 6.62 -7.03
N VAL A 113 -10.20 6.21 -6.20
CA VAL A 113 -8.79 6.57 -6.36
C VAL A 113 -8.14 5.64 -7.37
N LYS A 114 -8.32 5.92 -8.67
CA LYS A 114 -7.88 5.05 -9.77
C LYS A 114 -6.47 5.34 -10.30
N GLU A 115 -5.92 6.50 -9.99
CA GLU A 115 -4.64 6.93 -10.53
C GLU A 115 -3.82 7.70 -9.48
N VAL A 116 -2.51 7.51 -9.54
CA VAL A 116 -1.53 8.20 -8.71
C VAL A 116 -1.30 9.63 -9.20
N THR A 117 -1.52 10.61 -8.32
CA THR A 117 -1.07 11.98 -8.55
C THR A 117 0.37 12.16 -8.06
N THR A 118 1.35 11.93 -8.93
CA THR A 118 2.78 11.91 -8.56
C THR A 118 3.28 13.21 -7.92
N SER A 119 2.75 14.36 -8.31
CA SER A 119 3.09 15.67 -7.74
C SER A 119 2.69 15.86 -6.28
N LYS A 120 1.85 14.99 -5.72
CA LYS A 120 1.43 15.05 -4.30
C LYS A 120 2.37 14.30 -3.37
N PHE A 121 3.29 13.48 -3.90
CA PHE A 121 4.15 12.66 -3.06
C PHE A 121 5.07 13.52 -2.19
N LYS A 122 5.13 13.13 -0.92
CA LYS A 122 6.08 13.64 0.06
C LYS A 122 6.85 12.46 0.64
N GLN A 123 8.08 12.70 1.03
CA GLN A 123 8.86 11.75 1.83
C GLN A 123 8.84 12.19 3.30
N ASP A 124 9.33 11.33 4.20
CA ASP A 124 9.52 11.72 5.59
C ASP A 124 10.71 12.68 5.71
N ALA A 125 10.64 13.59 6.68
CA ALA A 125 11.70 14.52 7.03
C ALA A 125 11.56 14.97 8.49
N ALA A 126 12.58 15.69 8.98
CA ALA A 126 12.60 16.25 10.34
C ALA A 126 11.42 17.20 10.64
N ASP A 127 10.85 17.83 9.61
CA ASP A 127 9.71 18.74 9.73
C ASP A 127 8.34 18.06 9.55
N GLY A 128 8.31 16.77 9.19
CA GLY A 128 7.07 16.00 9.14
C GLY A 128 7.14 14.70 8.34
N PHE A 129 6.10 13.88 8.52
CA PHE A 129 5.92 12.61 7.81
C PHE A 129 5.17 12.80 6.48
N ALA A 130 5.40 11.89 5.54
CA ALA A 130 4.65 11.79 4.30
C ALA A 130 3.14 11.60 4.55
N ILE A 131 2.80 10.81 5.57
CA ILE A 131 1.44 10.69 6.10
C ILE A 131 1.38 11.51 7.40
N PRO A 132 0.71 12.68 7.41
CA PRO A 132 0.69 13.55 8.57
C PRO A 132 0.18 12.84 9.83
N ALA A 133 0.94 12.96 10.92
CA ALA A 133 0.53 12.44 12.22
C ALA A 133 -0.44 13.39 12.93
N GLY A 134 -1.11 12.87 13.96
CA GLY A 134 -2.07 13.62 14.78
C GLY A 134 -3.51 13.54 14.27
N SER A 135 -4.43 13.72 15.21
CA SER A 135 -5.88 13.64 14.99
C SER A 135 -6.34 14.59 13.89
N GLY A 136 -7.07 14.08 12.89
CA GLY A 136 -7.66 14.88 11.82
C GLY A 136 -6.72 15.22 10.65
N ASN A 137 -5.41 14.98 10.79
CA ASN A 137 -4.43 15.40 9.77
C ASN A 137 -4.19 14.35 8.69
N GLY A 138 -4.14 13.07 9.10
CA GLY A 138 -3.81 11.95 8.22
C GLY A 138 -5.01 11.04 8.00
N TRP A 139 -4.98 9.90 8.68
CA TRP A 139 -5.90 8.79 8.44
C TRP A 139 -6.91 8.57 9.57
N TYR A 140 -6.75 9.21 10.74
CA TYR A 140 -7.59 8.95 11.92
C TYR A 140 -8.03 10.23 12.64
N ASN A 141 -9.11 10.10 13.41
CA ASN A 141 -9.53 11.05 14.43
C ASN A 141 -9.44 10.40 15.82
N TYR A 142 -9.00 11.18 16.81
CA TYR A 142 -9.03 10.82 18.21
C TYR A 142 -10.27 11.42 18.87
N THR A 143 -11.13 10.59 19.46
CA THR A 143 -12.43 11.06 19.98
C THR A 143 -12.33 11.87 21.27
N GLY A 144 -11.19 11.81 21.98
CA GLY A 144 -11.02 12.50 23.26
C GLY A 144 -11.92 11.95 24.37
N ASN A 145 -12.09 12.72 25.45
CA ASN A 145 -12.93 12.29 26.57
C ASN A 145 -14.40 12.18 26.15
N PRO A 146 -15.13 11.10 26.54
CA PRO A 146 -14.71 10.05 27.48
C PRO A 146 -14.08 8.80 26.85
N ASP A 147 -14.23 8.59 25.54
CA ASP A 147 -13.96 7.27 24.96
C ASP A 147 -12.49 7.05 24.58
N HIS A 148 -11.79 8.14 24.24
CA HIS A 148 -10.37 8.17 23.88
C HIS A 148 -10.02 7.15 22.76
N LEU A 149 -10.87 7.08 21.73
CA LEU A 149 -10.75 6.12 20.63
C LEU A 149 -9.97 6.69 19.45
N ILE A 150 -9.27 5.81 18.72
CA ILE A 150 -8.61 6.09 17.44
C ILE A 150 -9.49 5.53 16.33
N ILE A 151 -10.18 6.40 15.60
CA ILE A 151 -11.14 6.01 14.57
C ILE A 151 -10.62 6.41 13.19
N PRO A 152 -10.47 5.48 12.23
CA PRO A 152 -10.13 5.84 10.85
C PRO A 152 -11.13 6.85 10.28
N ILE A 153 -10.64 7.85 9.54
CA ILE A 153 -11.49 8.85 8.89
C ILE A 153 -12.03 8.23 7.59
N PRO A 154 -13.36 8.10 7.43
CA PRO A 154 -13.95 7.59 6.21
C PRO A 154 -13.52 8.39 4.98
N GLY A 155 -13.26 7.69 3.88
CA GLY A 155 -12.89 8.32 2.63
C GLY A 155 -11.45 8.83 2.57
N LYS A 156 -10.55 8.39 3.46
CA LYS A 156 -9.11 8.65 3.37
C LYS A 156 -8.38 7.45 2.82
N ILE A 157 -7.77 7.62 1.66
CA ILE A 157 -6.93 6.61 1.01
C ILE A 157 -5.49 7.09 1.08
N LEU A 158 -4.61 6.30 1.68
CA LEU A 158 -3.18 6.63 1.70
C LEU A 158 -2.55 6.01 0.47
N VAL A 159 -1.95 6.85 -0.37
CA VAL A 159 -1.31 6.42 -1.62
C VAL A 159 0.19 6.51 -1.43
N PHE A 160 0.89 5.45 -1.83
CA PHE A 160 2.32 5.29 -1.64
C PHE A 160 3.03 5.02 -2.97
N LYS A 161 4.21 5.62 -3.11
CA LYS A 161 5.28 5.12 -3.97
C LYS A 161 6.11 4.17 -3.12
N THR A 162 6.31 2.94 -3.58
CA THR A 162 7.16 1.95 -2.91
C THR A 162 8.63 2.34 -3.01
N ARG A 163 9.50 1.66 -2.26
CA ARG A 163 10.94 1.95 -2.29
C ARG A 163 11.56 1.78 -3.68
N ASN A 164 10.98 0.89 -4.50
CA ASN A 164 11.41 0.55 -5.87
C ASN A 164 10.63 1.32 -6.96
N GLY A 165 9.74 2.25 -6.59
CA GLY A 165 9.08 3.14 -7.55
C GLY A 165 7.77 2.62 -8.17
N THR A 166 7.29 1.46 -7.75
CA THR A 166 5.91 0.99 -7.99
C THR A 166 4.94 1.69 -7.02
N TYR A 167 3.63 1.41 -7.12
CA TYR A 167 2.63 2.13 -6.33
C TYR A 167 1.70 1.22 -5.55
N ALA A 168 1.25 1.70 -4.40
CA ALA A 168 0.21 1.06 -3.61
C ALA A 168 -0.76 2.11 -3.08
N LYS A 169 -1.97 1.68 -2.72
CA LYS A 169 -2.91 2.47 -1.93
C LYS A 169 -3.52 1.62 -0.83
N ILE A 170 -3.78 2.22 0.33
CA ILE A 170 -4.41 1.54 1.46
C ILE A 170 -5.61 2.33 1.99
N GLU A 171 -6.58 1.58 2.50
CA GLU A 171 -7.69 2.06 3.31
C GLU A 171 -7.60 1.39 4.68
N ILE A 172 -7.40 2.19 5.72
CA ILE A 172 -7.30 1.66 7.09
C ILE A 172 -8.71 1.45 7.63
N LEU A 173 -8.99 0.23 8.06
CA LEU A 173 -10.30 -0.20 8.55
C LEU A 173 -10.37 -0.18 10.08
N SER A 174 -9.27 -0.49 10.76
CA SER A 174 -9.21 -0.49 12.22
C SER A 174 -7.78 -0.30 12.72
N TRP A 175 -7.67 0.25 13.93
CA TRP A 175 -6.47 0.32 14.75
C TRP A 175 -6.50 -0.64 15.95
N TYR A 176 -7.62 -1.33 16.12
CA TYR A 176 -7.88 -2.28 17.19
C TYR A 176 -7.85 -3.69 16.64
N LYS A 177 -7.30 -4.61 17.44
CA LYS A 177 -7.17 -6.02 17.13
C LYS A 177 -8.54 -6.64 16.82
N ASP A 178 -8.57 -7.49 15.80
CA ASP A 178 -9.73 -8.18 15.23
C ASP A 178 -10.78 -7.25 14.61
N ALA A 179 -10.43 -5.97 14.41
CA ALA A 179 -11.25 -4.97 13.75
C ALA A 179 -12.73 -4.93 14.23
N PRO A 180 -12.97 -4.69 15.53
CA PRO A 180 -14.32 -4.64 16.07
C PRO A 180 -15.14 -3.55 15.38
N ALA A 181 -16.40 -3.87 15.05
CA ALA A 181 -17.31 -2.92 14.42
C ALA A 181 -17.59 -1.69 15.31
N THR A 182 -17.47 -1.84 16.63
CA THR A 182 -17.60 -0.77 17.61
C THR A 182 -16.47 -0.90 18.63
N PRO A 183 -15.34 -0.19 18.42
CA PRO A 183 -14.22 -0.27 19.34
C PRO A 183 -14.53 0.28 20.72
N ASP A 184 -14.08 -0.43 21.76
CA ASP A 184 -14.06 0.00 23.15
C ASP A 184 -12.63 -0.09 23.69
N ARG A 185 -12.09 1.06 24.15
CA ARG A 185 -10.72 1.16 24.67
C ARG A 185 -10.47 0.25 25.89
N LYS A 186 -11.51 -0.12 26.64
CA LYS A 186 -11.40 -0.94 27.86
C LYS A 186 -11.24 -2.42 27.55
N THR A 187 -11.80 -2.90 26.44
CA THR A 187 -11.86 -4.33 26.11
C THR A 187 -11.12 -4.69 24.83
N ASN A 188 -10.92 -3.74 23.92
CA ASN A 188 -10.21 -3.99 22.67
C ASN A 188 -8.76 -3.54 22.75
N GLU A 189 -7.87 -4.46 22.41
CA GLU A 189 -6.44 -4.20 22.32
C GLU A 189 -6.16 -3.26 21.13
N GLY A 190 -5.56 -2.10 21.42
CA GLY A 190 -5.16 -1.13 20.40
C GLY A 190 -3.81 -1.45 19.76
N ARG A 191 -3.41 -0.67 18.76
CA ARG A 191 -2.13 -0.79 18.02
C ARG A 191 -2.04 -2.03 17.13
N PHE A 192 -3.16 -2.42 16.55
CA PHE A 192 -3.24 -3.47 15.53
C PHE A 192 -3.97 -2.93 14.31
N TYR A 193 -3.25 -2.75 13.21
CA TYR A 193 -3.83 -2.27 11.96
C TYR A 193 -4.54 -3.40 11.22
N THR A 194 -5.74 -3.10 10.77
CA THR A 194 -6.42 -3.86 9.72
C THR A 194 -6.69 -2.91 8.56
N PHE A 195 -6.27 -3.28 7.35
CA PHE A 195 -6.42 -2.42 6.17
C PHE A 195 -6.60 -3.22 4.88
N ASN A 196 -7.32 -2.65 3.93
CA ASN A 196 -7.31 -3.09 2.55
C ASN A 196 -6.15 -2.42 1.83
N TYR A 197 -5.50 -3.12 0.89
CA TYR A 197 -4.56 -2.48 -0.02
C TYR A 197 -4.69 -2.98 -1.45
N VAL A 198 -4.28 -2.11 -2.37
CA VAL A 198 -4.11 -2.40 -3.80
C VAL A 198 -2.67 -2.09 -4.17
N TYR A 199 -2.00 -3.00 -4.88
CA TYR A 199 -0.61 -2.87 -5.31
C TYR A 199 -0.50 -2.98 -6.83
N GLN A 200 0.12 -1.97 -7.44
CA GLN A 200 0.46 -1.88 -8.86
C GLN A 200 1.91 -2.33 -9.04
N PRO A 201 2.17 -3.57 -9.49
CA PRO A 201 3.53 -4.13 -9.59
C PRO A 201 4.32 -3.63 -10.81
N ASN A 202 3.69 -2.98 -11.78
CA ASN A 202 4.36 -2.56 -13.01
C ASN A 202 5.06 -1.22 -12.83
N GLU A 203 6.34 -1.17 -13.17
CA GLU A 203 7.13 0.07 -13.14
C GLU A 203 6.58 1.12 -14.09
N GLY A 204 6.52 2.37 -13.64
CA GLY A 204 6.04 3.51 -14.45
C GLY A 204 4.52 3.57 -14.68
N VAL A 205 3.74 2.56 -14.24
CA VAL A 205 2.28 2.55 -14.39
C VAL A 205 1.63 3.23 -13.19
N THR A 206 0.91 4.34 -13.41
CA THR A 206 0.28 5.14 -12.35
C THR A 206 -1.16 4.75 -12.04
N THR A 207 -1.75 3.86 -12.81
CA THR A 207 -3.15 3.41 -12.63
C THR A 207 -3.24 2.20 -11.70
N PHE A 208 -4.34 2.12 -10.95
CA PHE A 208 -4.71 1.01 -10.09
C PHE A 208 -5.89 0.22 -10.65
#